data_AF-A0A530QV57-F1
#
_entry.id   AF-A0A530QV57-F1
#
_cell.length_a   1.000
_cell.length_b   1.000
_cell.length_c   1.000
_cell.angle_alpha   90.00
_cell.angle_beta   90.00
_cell.angle_gamma   90.00
#
_symmetry.space_group_name_H-M   'P 1'
#
loop_
_entity.id
_entity.type
_entity.pdbx_description
1 polymer ?
#
loop_
_entity_poly.entity_id
_entity_poly.type
_entity_poly.pdbx_seq_one_letter_code
_entity_poly.pdbx_strand_id
1 'polypeptide(L)'
;MKPARIRHQFLLDSELSEKLDQLSRSPSTTKSQVVAKAVRAFIDQRGENELDRRYGKRLDRLSRDLDHVRRDAEMILESLALFIRFSITLHAHTPVPDKATQAIAQERFQKFVEQVGR
;
A
#
# COMPACT_ATOMS: atom_id res chain seq x y z
N MET A 1 33.01 -19.66 -7.97
CA MET A 1 32.94 -21.14 -7.91
C MET A 1 31.78 -21.60 -8.78
N LYS A 2 31.94 -22.66 -9.61
CA LYS A 2 30.82 -23.20 -10.40
C LYS A 2 29.78 -23.78 -9.42
N PRO A 3 28.49 -23.42 -9.52
CA PRO A 3 27.48 -23.97 -8.63
C PRO A 3 27.36 -25.48 -8.82
N ALA A 4 27.19 -26.22 -7.72
CA ALA A 4 26.97 -27.67 -7.78
C ALA A 4 25.70 -27.97 -8.58
N ARG A 5 25.78 -28.89 -9.56
CA ARG A 5 24.63 -29.30 -10.37
C ARG A 5 24.12 -30.65 -9.87
N ILE A 6 22.84 -30.71 -9.50
CA ILE A 6 22.17 -31.95 -9.09
C ILE A 6 21.36 -32.47 -10.29
N ARG A 7 21.49 -33.77 -10.60
CA ARG A 7 20.73 -34.40 -11.68
C ARG A 7 19.36 -34.80 -11.16
N HIS A 8 18.31 -34.33 -11.84
CA HIS A 8 16.93 -34.76 -11.61
C HIS A 8 16.47 -35.64 -12.78
N GLN A 9 15.73 -36.70 -12.50
CA GLN A 9 15.04 -37.52 -13.50
C GLN A 9 13.55 -37.26 -13.40
N PHE A 10 12.93 -36.89 -14.52
CA PHE A 10 11.49 -36.67 -14.64
C PHE A 10 11.04 -37.11 -16.02
N LEU A 11 9.77 -37.49 -16.12
CA LEU A 11 9.13 -37.88 -17.35
C LEU A 11 8.42 -36.66 -17.95
N LEU A 12 8.54 -36.49 -19.25
CA LEU A 12 7.78 -35.52 -20.03
C LEU A 12 6.87 -36.32 -20.97
N ASP A 13 5.67 -35.80 -21.24
CA ASP A 13 4.87 -36.32 -22.33
C ASP A 13 5.56 -36.10 -23.69
N SER A 14 5.09 -36.82 -24.70
CA SER A 14 5.70 -36.80 -26.04
C SER A 14 5.72 -35.40 -26.64
N GLU A 15 4.63 -34.66 -26.49
CA GLU A 15 4.46 -33.32 -27.09
C GLU A 15 5.42 -32.31 -26.45
N LEU A 16 5.56 -32.34 -25.11
CA LEU A 16 6.43 -31.46 -24.35
C LEU A 16 7.90 -31.79 -24.57
N SER A 17 8.23 -33.08 -24.75
CA SER A 17 9.58 -33.50 -25.13
C SER A 17 9.99 -32.95 -26.49
N GLU A 18 9.10 -33.02 -27.50
CA GLU A 18 9.37 -32.44 -28.82
C GLU A 18 9.57 -30.92 -28.76
N LYS A 19 8.73 -30.21 -28.00
CA LYS A 19 8.87 -28.77 -27.80
C LYS A 19 10.18 -28.40 -27.11
N LEU A 20 10.60 -29.15 -26.09
CA LEU A 20 11.88 -28.94 -25.42
C LEU A 20 13.05 -29.14 -26.38
N ASP A 21 12.97 -30.15 -27.24
CA ASP A 21 14.00 -30.44 -28.24
C ASP A 21 14.11 -29.32 -29.26
N GLN A 22 12.99 -28.78 -29.73
CA GLN A 22 12.96 -27.61 -30.61
C GLN A 22 13.61 -26.38 -29.97
N LEU A 23 13.31 -26.10 -28.69
CA LEU A 23 13.89 -24.98 -27.93
C LEU A 23 15.40 -25.12 -27.68
N SER A 24 15.92 -26.34 -27.78
CA SER A 24 17.33 -26.66 -27.50
C SER A 24 18.17 -26.80 -28.77
N ARG A 25 17.62 -26.48 -29.95
CA ARG A 25 18.34 -26.60 -31.24
C ARG A 25 19.46 -25.59 -31.43
N SER A 26 19.44 -24.48 -30.68
CA SER A 26 20.51 -23.48 -30.76
C SER A 26 21.80 -23.99 -30.12
N PRO A 27 22.98 -23.78 -30.75
CA PRO A 27 24.27 -24.28 -30.25
C PRO A 27 24.65 -23.82 -28.83
N SER A 28 24.07 -22.70 -28.40
CA SER A 28 24.33 -22.08 -27.10
C SER A 28 23.39 -22.53 -25.98
N THR A 29 22.36 -23.33 -26.27
CA THR A 29 21.26 -23.61 -25.33
C THR A 29 21.06 -25.11 -25.15
N THR A 30 21.26 -25.58 -23.92
CA THR A 30 21.04 -26.99 -23.56
C THR A 30 19.65 -27.21 -22.98
N LYS A 31 19.10 -28.43 -23.13
CA LYS A 31 17.81 -28.82 -22.51
C LYS A 31 17.77 -28.49 -21.01
N SER A 32 18.85 -28.75 -20.28
CA SER A 32 18.96 -28.44 -18.86
C SER A 32 18.91 -26.94 -18.55
N GLN A 33 19.45 -26.08 -19.42
CA GLN A 33 19.34 -24.62 -19.26
C GLN A 33 17.92 -24.13 -19.52
N VAL A 34 17.24 -24.67 -20.54
CA VAL A 34 15.84 -24.34 -20.82
C VAL A 34 14.96 -24.72 -19.64
N VAL A 35 15.08 -25.96 -19.14
CA VAL A 35 14.31 -26.42 -17.98
C VAL A 35 14.64 -25.60 -16.73
N ALA A 36 15.92 -25.33 -16.45
CA ALA A 36 16.30 -24.51 -15.30
C ALA A 36 15.72 -23.09 -15.37
N LYS A 37 15.66 -22.49 -16.57
CA LYS A 37 15.03 -21.18 -16.78
C LYS A 37 13.51 -21.26 -16.56
N ALA A 38 12.86 -22.27 -17.11
CA ALA A 38 11.41 -22.46 -16.96
C ALA A 38 11.01 -22.70 -15.50
N VAL A 39 11.73 -23.57 -14.78
CA VAL A 39 11.49 -23.85 -13.35
C VAL A 39 11.68 -22.60 -12.50
N ARG A 40 12.74 -21.81 -12.76
CA ARG A 40 12.96 -20.54 -12.06
C ARG A 40 11.81 -19.57 -12.30
N ALA A 41 11.45 -19.34 -13.57
CA ALA A 41 10.33 -18.48 -13.92
C ALA A 41 9.00 -18.93 -13.30
N PHE A 42 8.75 -20.24 -13.24
CA PHE A 42 7.56 -20.79 -12.59
C PHE A 42 7.55 -20.55 -11.08
N ILE A 43 8.68 -20.74 -10.41
CA ILE A 43 8.81 -20.48 -8.97
C ILE A 43 8.61 -18.99 -8.68
N ASP A 44 9.25 -18.11 -9.46
CA ASP A 44 9.17 -16.67 -9.30
C ASP A 44 7.72 -16.17 -9.52
N GLN A 45 7.08 -16.59 -10.62
CA GLN A 45 5.67 -16.28 -10.91
C GLN A 45 4.73 -16.82 -9.83
N ARG A 46 5.00 -18.01 -9.29
CA ARG A 46 4.18 -18.57 -8.20
C ARG A 46 4.35 -17.78 -6.91
N GLY A 47 5.56 -17.29 -6.63
CA GLY A 47 5.84 -16.41 -5.51
C GLY A 47 5.06 -15.09 -5.59
N GLU A 48 5.12 -14.42 -6.75
CA GLU A 48 4.35 -13.20 -7.02
C GLU A 48 2.83 -13.46 -6.89
N ASN A 49 2.32 -14.51 -7.54
CA ASN A 49 0.90 -14.87 -7.47
C ASN A 49 0.43 -15.23 -6.05
N GLU A 50 1.27 -15.89 -5.24
CA GLU A 50 0.90 -16.24 -3.87
C GLU A 50 0.87 -15.01 -2.96
N LEU A 51 1.78 -14.06 -3.14
CA LEU A 51 1.76 -12.79 -2.42
C LEU A 51 0.53 -11.97 -2.79
N ASP A 52 0.22 -11.84 -4.07
CA ASP A 52 -0.97 -11.13 -4.54
C ASP A 52 -2.26 -11.81 -4.06
N ARG A 53 -2.32 -13.14 -4.10
CA ARG A 53 -3.48 -13.90 -3.58
C ARG A 53 -3.65 -13.71 -2.08
N ARG A 54 -2.54 -13.67 -1.32
CA ARG A 54 -2.55 -13.57 0.14
C ARG A 54 -2.77 -12.15 0.64
N TYR A 55 -2.24 -11.15 -0.06
CA TYR A 55 -2.19 -9.76 0.42
C TYR A 55 -2.90 -8.76 -0.47
N GLY A 56 -3.09 -9.03 -1.77
CA GLY A 56 -3.70 -8.09 -2.72
C GLY A 56 -5.05 -7.56 -2.24
N LYS A 57 -5.98 -8.45 -1.87
CA LYS A 57 -7.30 -8.02 -1.32
C LYS A 57 -7.20 -7.16 -0.06
N ARG A 58 -6.18 -7.38 0.77
CA ARG A 58 -5.97 -6.60 2.00
C ARG A 58 -5.39 -5.22 1.68
N LEU A 59 -4.43 -5.16 0.76
CA LEU A 59 -3.84 -3.91 0.28
C LEU A 59 -4.88 -3.05 -0.46
N ASP A 60 -5.72 -3.67 -1.30
CA ASP A 60 -6.83 -2.97 -1.95
C ASP A 60 -7.79 -2.35 -0.94
N ARG A 61 -8.10 -3.08 0.13
CA ARG A 61 -8.96 -2.56 1.21
C ARG A 61 -8.28 -1.40 1.92
N LEU A 62 -7.02 -1.54 2.30
CA LEU A 62 -6.25 -0.46 2.94
C LEU A 62 -6.18 0.79 2.05
N SER A 63 -5.99 0.63 0.74
CA SER A 63 -5.98 1.74 -0.20
C SER A 63 -7.33 2.47 -0.22
N ARG A 64 -8.44 1.73 -0.24
CA ARG A 64 -9.78 2.32 -0.19
C ARG A 64 -10.03 3.03 1.14
N ASP A 65 -9.63 2.43 2.26
CA ASP A 65 -9.77 3.02 3.59
C ASP A 65 -8.97 4.34 3.67
N LEU A 66 -7.75 4.37 3.12
CA LEU A 66 -6.94 5.59 3.02
C LEU A 66 -7.59 6.66 2.16
N ASP A 67 -8.18 6.29 1.02
CA ASP A 67 -8.91 7.23 0.17
C ASP A 67 -10.15 7.80 0.87
N HIS A 68 -10.83 6.99 1.70
CA HIS A 68 -11.94 7.45 2.53
C HIS A 68 -11.46 8.45 3.59
N VAL A 69 -10.43 8.11 4.35
CA VAL A 69 -9.84 9.01 5.37
C VAL A 69 -9.39 10.33 4.75
N ARG A 70 -8.78 10.28 3.56
CA ARG A 70 -8.38 11.49 2.83
C ARG A 70 -9.57 12.39 2.50
N ARG A 71 -10.66 11.82 1.96
CA ARG A 71 -11.88 12.58 1.65
C ARG A 71 -12.51 13.19 2.90
N ASP A 72 -12.56 12.42 3.99
CA ASP A 72 -13.08 12.92 5.27
C ASP A 72 -12.22 14.06 5.81
N ALA A 73 -10.90 13.95 5.71
CA ALA A 73 -9.98 15.02 6.11
C ALA A 73 -10.15 16.29 5.26
N GLU A 74 -10.30 16.14 3.94
CA GLU A 74 -10.59 17.27 3.03
C GLU A 74 -11.90 17.96 3.42
N MET A 75 -12.98 17.20 3.68
CA MET A 75 -14.27 17.73 4.11
C MET A 75 -14.20 18.44 5.47
N ILE A 76 -13.45 17.90 6.43
CA ILE A 76 -13.23 18.52 7.74
C ILE A 76 -12.47 19.84 7.58
N LEU A 77 -11.44 19.88 6.73
CA LEU A 77 -10.66 21.10 6.48
C LEU A 77 -11.51 22.19 5.82
N GLU A 78 -12.35 21.84 4.85
CA GLU A 78 -13.30 22.78 4.23
C GLU A 78 -14.30 23.32 5.26
N SER A 79 -14.86 22.42 6.07
CA SER A 79 -15.81 22.78 7.13
C SER A 79 -15.16 23.70 8.18
N LEU A 80 -13.91 23.42 8.56
CA LEU A 80 -13.14 24.25 9.49
C LEU A 80 -12.85 25.62 8.89
N ALA A 81 -12.47 25.71 7.61
CA ALA A 81 -12.24 26.98 6.94
C ALA A 81 -13.51 27.84 6.92
N LEU A 82 -14.67 27.23 6.63
CA LEU A 82 -15.97 27.90 6.68
C LEU A 82 -16.31 28.35 8.10
N PHE A 83 -16.09 27.50 9.10
CA PHE A 83 -16.31 27.83 10.51
C PHE A 83 -15.43 28.99 10.99
N ILE A 84 -14.14 28.99 10.66
CA ILE A 84 -13.20 30.06 11.00
C ILE A 84 -13.66 31.37 10.35
N ARG A 85 -14.01 31.34 9.05
CA ARG A 85 -14.51 32.53 8.35
C ARG A 85 -15.78 33.06 9.02
N PHE A 86 -16.73 32.19 9.31
CA PHE A 86 -17.97 32.55 10.01
C PHE A 86 -17.68 33.16 11.39
N SER A 87 -16.80 32.55 12.17
CA SER A 87 -16.42 33.03 13.50
C SER A 87 -15.79 34.43 13.45
N ILE A 88 -14.86 34.66 12.50
CA ILE A 88 -14.26 35.99 12.29
C ILE A 88 -15.32 37.01 11.90
N THR A 89 -16.23 36.67 10.98
CA THR A 89 -17.33 37.56 10.58
C THR A 89 -18.22 37.91 11.77
N LEU A 90 -18.56 36.93 12.61
CA LEU A 90 -19.41 37.13 13.78
C LEU A 90 -18.74 38.00 14.85
N HIS A 91 -17.42 37.89 15.01
CA HIS A 91 -16.65 38.62 16.02
C HIS A 91 -15.97 39.89 15.51
N ALA A 92 -16.15 40.27 14.24
CA ALA A 92 -15.42 41.37 13.60
C ALA A 92 -15.50 42.73 14.34
N HIS A 93 -16.58 42.96 15.10
CA HIS A 93 -16.78 44.19 15.87
C HIS A 93 -16.66 44.00 17.39
N THR A 94 -16.24 42.82 17.84
CA THR A 94 -16.10 42.53 19.28
C THR A 94 -14.79 43.16 19.79
N PRO A 95 -14.82 43.91 20.92
CA PRO A 95 -13.60 44.47 21.51
C PRO A 95 -12.67 43.35 22.00
N VAL A 96 -11.37 43.65 22.05
CA VAL A 96 -10.36 42.71 22.56
C VAL A 96 -10.67 42.36 24.02
N PRO A 97 -10.78 41.07 24.38
CA PRO A 97 -11.09 40.65 25.75
C PRO A 97 -9.97 41.04 26.72
N ASP A 98 -10.35 41.38 27.96
CA ASP A 98 -9.41 41.68 29.03
C ASP A 98 -8.66 40.43 29.53
N LYS A 99 -7.62 40.62 30.35
CA LYS A 99 -6.77 39.53 30.82
C LYS A 99 -7.55 38.46 31.60
N ALA A 100 -8.55 38.87 32.38
CA ALA A 100 -9.38 37.95 33.15
C ALA A 100 -10.22 37.06 32.22
N THR A 101 -10.85 37.64 31.19
CA THR A 101 -11.64 36.89 30.20
C THR A 101 -10.76 35.95 29.37
N GLN A 102 -9.55 36.39 28.99
CA GLN A 102 -8.59 35.53 28.29
C GLN A 102 -8.16 34.32 29.13
N ALA A 103 -7.90 34.51 30.43
CA ALA A 103 -7.54 33.42 31.32
C ALA A 103 -8.66 32.37 31.44
N ILE A 104 -9.92 32.82 31.55
CA ILE A 104 -11.09 31.93 31.58
C ILE A 104 -11.23 31.18 30.26
N ALA A 105 -11.04 31.85 29.12
CA ALA A 105 -11.11 31.22 27.81
C ALA A 105 -10.03 30.13 27.65
N GLN A 106 -8.81 30.40 28.10
CA GLN A 106 -7.70 29.44 28.08
C GLN A 106 -8.02 28.22 28.97
N GLU A 107 -8.55 28.42 30.17
CA GLU A 107 -8.94 27.33 31.07
C GLU A 107 -10.02 26.44 30.41
N ARG A 108 -11.02 27.05 29.78
CA ARG A 108 -12.08 26.31 29.07
C ARG A 108 -11.54 25.53 27.88
N PHE A 109 -10.63 26.12 27.11
CA PHE A 109 -9.99 25.45 25.99
C PHE A 109 -9.15 24.25 26.45
N GLN A 110 -8.40 24.40 27.54
CA GLN A 110 -7.61 23.31 28.11
C GLN A 110 -8.49 22.13 28.54
N LYS A 111 -9.62 22.40 29.22
CA LYS A 111 -10.60 21.37 29.58
C LYS A 111 -11.19 20.66 28.35
N PHE A 112 -11.44 21.40 27.26
CA PHE A 112 -11.89 20.83 26.01
C PHE A 112 -10.83 19.89 25.41
N VAL A 113 -9.56 20.32 25.34
CA VAL A 113 -8.45 19.50 24.82
C VAL A 113 -8.30 18.21 25.62
N GLU A 114 -8.38 18.29 26.95
CA GLU A 114 -8.34 17.12 27.84
C GLU A 114 -9.48 16.14 27.59
N GLN A 115 -10.69 16.64 27.25
CA GLN A 115 -11.83 15.78 26.92
C GLN A 115 -11.69 15.12 25.55
N VAL A 116 -11.15 15.82 24.55
CA VAL A 116 -10.94 15.28 23.19
C VAL A 116 -9.79 14.26 23.15
N GLY A 117 -8.77 14.46 23.97
CA GLY A 117 -7.61 13.55 24.07
C GLY A 117 -7.85 12.27 24.85
N ARG A 118 -9.05 12.07 25.39
CA ARG A 118 -9.46 10.88 26.15
C ARG A 118 -10.04 9.80 25.25
#